data_AF-A0A2V6LTU7-F1
#
_entry.id   AF-A0A2V6LTU7-F1
#
_cell.length_a   1.000
_cell.length_b   1.000
_cell.length_c   1.000
_cell.angle_alpha   90.00
_cell.angle_beta   90.00
_cell.angle_gamma   90.00
#
_symmetry.space_group_name_H-M   'P 1'
#
loop_
_entity.id
_entity.type
_entity.pdbx_description
1 polymer ?
#
loop_
_entity_poly.entity_id
_entity_poly.type
_entity_poly.pdbx_seq_one_letter_code
_entity_poly.pdbx_strand_id
1 'polypeptide(L)'
;MITPILRSKDAIATWLIDTAGNVAISISDLALLKRIRNLIIPAFVSTEEAMVWGSHLNPEQRATLLDIERSVNNSARAEADPQRMINLATQSQMMREAAEAAPSD
;
A
#
# COMPACT_ATOMS: atom_id res chain seq x y z
N MET A 1 8.28 15.02 30.38
CA MET A 1 9.00 15.66 29.26
C MET A 1 9.19 14.58 28.21
N ILE A 2 8.38 14.58 27.14
CA ILE A 2 8.44 13.56 26.09
C ILE A 2 9.22 14.17 24.92
N THR A 3 10.37 13.60 24.61
CA THR A 3 11.21 14.02 23.49
C THR A 3 10.65 13.44 22.20
N PRO A 4 10.20 14.24 21.22
CA PRO A 4 9.81 13.70 19.93
C PRO A 4 11.09 13.38 19.15
N ILE A 5 11.29 12.11 18.82
CA ILE A 5 12.30 11.69 17.85
C ILE A 5 11.79 12.12 16.48
N LEU A 6 12.23 13.30 16.04
CA LEU A 6 12.17 13.69 14.64
C LEU A 6 13.15 12.78 13.87
N ARG A 7 12.63 11.80 13.13
CA ARG A 7 13.41 11.16 12.08
C ARG A 7 12.56 10.90 10.83
N SER A 8 13.06 11.53 9.77
CA SER A 8 12.79 11.29 8.36
C SER A 8 11.47 11.81 7.78
N LYS A 9 11.65 12.61 6.72
CA LYS A 9 10.66 13.32 5.91
C LYS A 9 9.92 12.39 4.93
N ASP A 10 9.98 11.07 5.16
CA ASP A 10 9.36 10.01 4.35
C ASP A 10 8.60 8.96 5.19
N ALA A 11 8.28 9.26 6.45
CA ALA A 11 7.58 8.33 7.32
C ALA A 11 6.06 8.36 7.07
N ILE A 12 5.53 7.33 6.41
CA ILE A 12 4.11 6.99 6.54
C ILE A 12 3.88 6.64 8.02
N ALA A 13 3.22 7.58 8.72
CA ALA A 13 2.67 7.55 10.07
C ALA A 13 3.58 6.99 11.20
N THR A 14 4.06 7.87 12.08
CA THR A 14 4.45 7.48 13.45
C THR A 14 3.16 7.38 14.26
N TRP A 15 2.62 6.17 14.42
CA TRP A 15 1.39 5.92 15.18
C TRP A 15 1.64 6.28 16.65
N LEU A 16 0.84 7.16 17.24
CA LEU A 16 0.89 7.45 18.67
C LEU A 16 -0.03 6.46 19.38
N ILE A 17 0.55 5.57 20.18
CA ILE A 17 -0.18 4.56 20.95
C ILE A 17 -0.08 4.93 22.43
N ASP A 18 -1.22 5.06 23.12
CA ASP A 18 -1.24 5.28 24.57
C ASP A 18 -1.15 3.98 25.37
N THR A 19 -1.02 4.09 26.70
CA THR A 19 -0.91 2.94 27.61
C THR A 19 -2.18 2.09 27.71
N ALA A 20 -3.33 2.60 27.25
CA ALA A 20 -4.58 1.84 27.14
C ALA A 20 -4.73 1.17 25.75
N GLY A 21 -3.77 1.37 24.85
CA GLY A 21 -3.78 0.83 23.49
C GLY A 21 -4.58 1.67 22.50
N ASN A 22 -4.96 2.91 22.84
CA ASN A 22 -5.62 3.78 21.87
C ASN A 22 -4.59 4.32 20.88
N VAL A 23 -5.00 4.39 19.61
CA VAL A 23 -4.16 4.89 18.51
C VAL A 23 -4.66 6.27 18.09
N ALA A 24 -3.80 7.28 18.17
CA ALA A 24 -4.04 8.56 17.53
C ALA A 24 -3.50 8.54 16.09
N ILE A 25 -4.39 8.81 15.14
CA ILE A 25 -4.14 8.78 13.70
C ILE A 25 -4.69 10.06 13.06
N SER A 26 -4.02 10.56 12.01
CA SER A 26 -4.52 11.74 11.30
C SER A 26 -5.81 11.42 10.53
N ILE A 27 -6.64 12.43 10.26
CA ILE A 27 -7.85 12.27 9.45
C ILE A 27 -7.51 11.76 8.03
N SER A 28 -6.39 12.24 7.47
CA SER A 28 -5.89 11.81 6.16
C SER A 28 -5.52 10.32 6.14
N ASP A 29 -4.81 9.84 7.17
CA ASP A 29 -4.44 8.43 7.29
C ASP A 29 -5.67 7.55 7.56
N LEU A 30 -6.65 8.04 8.32
CA LEU A 30 -7.93 7.36 8.51
C LEU A 30 -8.72 7.24 7.19
N ALA A 31 -8.71 8.28 6.36
CA ALA A 31 -9.32 8.24 5.03
C ALA A 31 -8.60 7.24 4.11
N LEU A 32 -7.27 7.21 4.15
CA LEU A 32 -6.46 6.21 3.44
C LEU A 32 -6.81 4.78 3.90
N LEU A 33 -6.87 4.51 5.20
CA LEU A 33 -7.25 3.19 5.72
C LEU A 33 -8.64 2.76 5.26
N LYS A 34 -9.61 3.68 5.22
CA LYS A 34 -10.95 3.39 4.69
C LYS A 34 -10.92 3.03 3.20
N ARG A 35 -10.13 3.77 2.41
CA ARG A 35 -9.97 3.50 0.98
C ARG A 35 -9.30 2.15 0.74
N ILE A 36 -8.21 1.84 1.47
CA ILE A 36 -7.53 0.55 1.42
C ILE A 36 -8.50 -0.59 1.76
N ARG A 37 -9.29 -0.44 2.84
CA ARG A 37 -10.28 -1.45 3.25
C ARG A 37 -11.34 -1.72 2.18
N ASN A 38 -11.67 -0.72 1.37
CA ASN A 38 -12.68 -0.83 0.33
C ASN A 38 -12.13 -1.35 -1.01
N LEU A 39 -10.81 -1.52 -1.16
CA LEU A 39 -10.19 -2.07 -2.36
C LEU A 39 -9.76 -3.52 -2.10
N ILE A 40 -10.48 -4.47 -2.68
CA ILE A 40 -10.12 -5.89 -2.64
C ILE A 40 -9.12 -6.14 -3.76
N ILE A 41 -7.86 -6.37 -3.40
CA ILE A 41 -6.79 -6.70 -4.36
C ILE A 41 -6.64 -8.23 -4.41
N PRO A 42 -6.86 -8.88 -5.57
CA PRO A 42 -6.60 -10.30 -5.74
C PRO A 42 -5.11 -10.65 -5.58
N ALA A 43 -4.82 -11.91 -5.28
CA ALA A 43 -3.50 -12.46 -5.55
C ALA A 43 -3.43 -12.78 -7.05
N PHE A 44 -2.59 -12.06 -7.78
CA PHE A 44 -2.44 -12.27 -9.22
C PHE A 44 -1.50 -13.43 -9.50
N VAL A 45 -1.84 -14.25 -10.49
CA VAL A 45 -0.99 -15.35 -10.95
C VAL A 45 -0.13 -14.90 -12.14
N SER A 46 -0.58 -13.89 -12.88
CA SER A 46 0.18 -13.28 -13.98
C SER A 46 -0.03 -11.77 -14.10
N THR A 47 0.85 -11.11 -14.87
CA THR A 47 0.74 -9.67 -15.16
C THR A 47 -0.51 -9.34 -15.96
N GLU A 48 -0.92 -10.20 -16.89
CA GLU A 48 -2.11 -10.01 -17.71
C GLU A 48 -3.39 -9.99 -16.86
N GLU A 49 -3.50 -10.89 -15.88
CA GLU A 49 -4.61 -10.86 -14.93
C GLU A 49 -4.64 -9.56 -14.12
N ALA A 50 -3.47 -9.10 -13.68
CA ALA A 50 -3.35 -7.84 -12.95
C ALA A 50 -3.80 -6.65 -13.81
N MET A 51 -3.36 -6.59 -15.07
CA MET A 51 -3.74 -5.52 -16.01
C MET A 51 -5.24 -5.56 -16.34
N VAL A 52 -5.81 -6.74 -16.59
CA VAL A 52 -7.25 -6.89 -16.83
C VAL A 52 -8.05 -6.47 -15.61
N TRP A 53 -7.67 -6.88 -14.40
CA TRP A 53 -8.34 -6.39 -13.20
C TRP A 53 -8.19 -4.87 -13.04
N GLY A 54 -6.99 -4.35 -13.31
CA GLY A 54 -6.64 -2.93 -13.23
C GLY A 54 -7.41 -2.01 -14.18
N SER A 55 -7.76 -2.51 -15.37
CA SER A 55 -8.53 -1.74 -16.37
C SER A 55 -9.94 -1.38 -15.89
N HIS A 56 -10.49 -2.14 -14.93
CA HIS A 56 -11.81 -1.91 -14.35
C HIS A 56 -11.79 -0.93 -13.16
N LEU A 57 -10.60 -0.48 -12.72
CA LEU A 57 -10.48 0.41 -11.57
C LEU A 57 -10.80 1.85 -11.95
N ASN A 58 -11.60 2.50 -11.09
CA ASN A 58 -11.81 3.94 -11.18
C ASN A 58 -10.57 4.73 -10.70
N PRO A 59 -10.48 6.04 -10.99
CA PRO A 59 -9.29 6.84 -10.63
C PRO A 59 -8.94 6.84 -9.13
N GLU A 60 -9.95 6.84 -8.25
CA GLU A 60 -9.73 6.81 -6.80
C GLU A 60 -9.17 5.45 -6.34
N GLN A 61 -9.68 4.35 -6.89
CA GLN A 61 -9.19 3.00 -6.65
C GLN A 61 -7.76 2.82 -7.17
N ARG A 62 -7.44 3.36 -8.35
CA ARG A 62 -6.06 3.38 -8.89
C ARG A 62 -5.09 4.13 -8.00
N ALA A 63 -5.47 5.33 -7.53
CA ALA A 63 -4.65 6.08 -6.58
C ALA A 63 -4.42 5.28 -5.28
N THR A 64 -5.47 4.62 -4.77
CA THR A 64 -5.36 3.76 -3.58
C THR A 64 -4.43 2.56 -3.83
N LEU A 65 -4.51 1.93 -5.01
CA LEU A 65 -3.66 0.82 -5.40
C LEU A 65 -2.19 1.22 -5.45
N LEU A 66 -1.88 2.42 -5.94
CA LEU A 66 -0.51 2.97 -5.95
C LEU A 66 0.02 3.24 -4.54
N ASP A 67 -0.84 3.73 -3.63
CA ASP A 67 -0.44 3.91 -2.23
C ASP A 67 -0.11 2.56 -1.56
N ILE A 68 -0.89 1.51 -1.85
CA ILE A 68 -0.65 0.14 -1.36
C ILE A 68 0.62 -0.45 -1.99
N GLU A 69 0.79 -0.32 -3.31
CA GLU A 69 1.98 -0.79 -4.04
C GLU A 69 3.25 -0.25 -3.40
N ARG A 70 3.29 1.06 -3.13
CA ARG A 70 4.45 1.71 -2.51
C ARG A 70 4.75 1.14 -1.12
N SER A 71 3.71 0.84 -0.35
CA SER A 71 3.85 0.21 0.98
C SER A 71 4.40 -1.22 0.87
N VAL A 72 3.90 -2.02 -0.08
CA VAL A 72 4.36 -3.40 -0.33
C VAL A 72 5.81 -3.40 -0.82
N ASN A 73 6.16 -2.50 -1.74
CA ASN A 73 7.52 -2.34 -2.27
C ASN A 73 8.50 -1.93 -1.16
N ASN A 74 8.14 -0.97 -0.31
CA ASN A 74 8.94 -0.61 0.85
C ASN A 74 9.12 -1.78 1.83
N SER A 75 8.09 -2.60 2.02
CA SER A 75 8.15 -3.81 2.84
C SER A 75 9.08 -4.86 2.22
N ALA A 76 9.04 -5.05 0.89
CA ALA A 76 9.97 -5.91 0.18
C ALA A 76 11.43 -5.48 0.43
N ARG A 77 11.71 -4.18 0.33
CA ARG A 77 13.06 -3.62 0.55
C ARG A 77 13.58 -3.79 1.98
N ALA A 78 12.68 -3.90 2.96
CA ALA A 78 13.02 -4.07 4.37
C ALA A 78 13.00 -5.53 4.83
N GLU A 79 12.52 -6.45 3.99
CA GLU A 79 12.41 -7.87 4.31
C GLU A 79 13.79 -8.55 4.33
N ALA A 80 14.02 -9.36 5.36
CA ALA A 80 15.28 -10.07 5.57
C ALA A 80 15.27 -11.46 4.93
N ASP A 81 14.10 -12.10 4.81
CA ASP A 81 13.96 -13.38 4.14
C ASP A 81 13.95 -13.22 2.60
N PRO A 82 14.90 -13.82 1.87
CA PRO A 82 15.01 -13.60 0.43
C PRO A 82 13.78 -14.04 -0.37
N GLN A 83 13.12 -15.14 0.03
CA GLN A 83 11.96 -15.65 -0.68
C GLN A 83 10.74 -14.72 -0.49
N ARG A 84 10.53 -14.24 0.73
CA ARG A 84 9.49 -13.26 1.05
C ARG A 84 9.73 -11.92 0.38
N MET A 85 10.98 -11.45 0.36
CA MET A 85 11.36 -10.24 -0.38
C MET A 85 10.96 -10.36 -1.85
N ILE A 86 11.32 -11.46 -2.51
CA ILE A 86 10.98 -11.69 -3.92
C ILE A 86 9.46 -11.71 -4.11
N ASN A 87 8.72 -12.44 -3.27
CA ASN A 87 7.26 -12.51 -3.37
C ASN A 87 6.61 -11.13 -3.24
N LEU A 88 7.06 -10.31 -2.29
CA LEU A 88 6.55 -8.95 -2.09
C LEU A 88 6.91 -8.03 -3.27
N ALA A 89 8.14 -8.12 -3.79
CA ALA A 89 8.57 -7.34 -4.94
C ALA A 89 7.79 -7.70 -6.22
N THR A 90 7.54 -9.00 -6.44
CA THR A 90 6.69 -9.48 -7.53
C THR A 90 5.26 -8.96 -7.38
N GLN A 91 4.71 -9.03 -6.16
CA GLN A 91 3.37 -8.53 -5.89
C GLN A 91 3.26 -7.02 -6.12
N SER A 92 4.23 -6.21 -5.66
CA SER A 92 4.22 -4.76 -5.92
C SER A 92 4.32 -4.45 -7.41
N GLN A 93 5.13 -5.21 -8.17
CA GLN A 93 5.20 -5.04 -9.61
C GLN A 93 3.84 -5.31 -10.27
N MET A 94 3.15 -6.39 -9.91
CA MET A 94 1.81 -6.70 -10.46
C MET A 94 0.79 -5.60 -10.12
N MET A 95 0.81 -5.07 -8.89
CA MET A 95 -0.05 -3.94 -8.50
C MET A 95 0.23 -2.69 -9.34
N ARG A 96 1.48 -2.44 -9.69
CA ARG A 96 1.87 -1.33 -10.57
C ARG A 96 1.30 -1.50 -11.97
N GLU A 97 1.48 -2.67 -12.58
CA GLU A 97 0.95 -2.98 -13.91
C GLU A 97 -0.59 -2.86 -13.94
N ALA A 98 -1.27 -3.32 -12.89
CA ALA A 98 -2.70 -3.11 -12.71
C ALA A 98 -3.08 -1.62 -12.64
N ALA A 99 -2.32 -0.80 -11.91
CA ALA A 99 -2.60 0.64 -11.81
C ALA A 99 -2.39 1.38 -13.14
N GLU A 100 -1.41 0.94 -13.93
CA GLU A 100 -1.02 1.52 -15.22
C GLU A 100 -1.88 1.01 -16.41
N ALA A 101 -2.69 -0.03 -16.21
CA ALA A 101 -3.57 -0.58 -17.24
C ALA A 101 -4.53 0.46 -17.82
N ALA A 102 -4.69 0.52 -19.15
CA ALA A 102 -5.67 1.42 -19.76
C ALA A 102 -7.10 1.10 -19.24
N PRO A 103 -7.94 2.11 -18.97
CA PRO A 103 -9.33 1.84 -18.61
C PRO A 103 -10.01 1.05 -19.74
N SER A 104 -10.77 0.02 -19.37
CA SER A 104 -11.65 -0.64 -20.34
C SER A 104 -12.81 0.31 -20.65
N ASP A 105 -13.03 0.59 -21.94
CA ASP A 105 -14.26 1.21 -22.43
C ASP A 105 -15.49 0.33 -22.14
#